data_AF-A0A3C1GJT1-F1
#
_entry.id   AF-A0A3C1GJT1-F1
#
_cell.length_a   1.000
_cell.length_b   1.000
_cell.length_c   1.000
_cell.angle_alpha   90.00
_cell.angle_beta   90.00
_cell.angle_gamma   90.00
#
_symmetry.space_group_name_H-M   'P 1'
#
loop_
_entity.id
_entity.type
_entity.pdbx_description
1 polymer ?
#
loop_
_entity_poly.entity_id
_entity_poly.type
_entity_poly.pdbx_seq_one_letter_code
_entity_poly.pdbx_strand_id
1 'polypeptide(L)'
;MESVSRPEAGLTVVAGSQPPLAVDGADAAGRPLFASPDGASLFLAVDVRAQKGAKNGFGAGEFVPYLSVSYRVRRQDGGDAGQGDLHPLITRDGMRYGNNVKLPGPGAYTITVTIEPPVKVGFGRHTDLETGVSRWWSPFQVGWTLKHPRAAGSR
;
A
#
# COMPACT_ATOMS: atom_id res chain seq x y z
N MET A 1 -9.23 0.63 -9.21
CA MET A 1 -8.79 0.08 -7.92
C MET A 1 -9.65 -1.11 -7.61
N GLU A 2 -9.07 -2.18 -7.08
CA GLU A 2 -9.78 -3.41 -6.72
C GLU A 2 -9.98 -3.44 -5.21
N SER A 3 -11.19 -3.80 -4.77
CA SER A 3 -11.54 -3.95 -3.37
C SER A 3 -11.44 -5.42 -2.97
N VAL A 4 -10.70 -5.68 -1.89
CA VAL A 4 -10.38 -7.00 -1.42
C VAL A 4 -10.74 -7.09 0.06
N SER A 5 -11.65 -7.99 0.40
CA SER A 5 -12.02 -8.29 1.79
C SER A 5 -11.00 -9.25 2.42
N ARG A 6 -10.64 -8.99 3.68
CA ARG A 6 -9.76 -9.80 4.53
C ARG A 6 -10.44 -9.99 5.90
N PRO A 7 -11.51 -10.79 5.97
CA PRO A 7 -12.29 -10.97 7.20
C PRO A 7 -11.47 -11.54 8.36
N GLU A 8 -10.47 -12.37 8.07
CA GLU A 8 -9.53 -12.93 9.04
C GLU A 8 -8.66 -11.86 9.72
N ALA A 9 -8.42 -10.74 9.04
CA ALA A 9 -7.75 -9.56 9.59
C ALA A 9 -8.74 -8.48 10.06
N GLY A 10 -10.04 -8.63 9.76
CA GLY A 10 -11.05 -7.61 9.98
C GLY A 10 -10.82 -6.36 9.12
N LEU A 11 -10.32 -6.52 7.89
CA LEU A 11 -9.90 -5.41 7.01
C LEU A 11 -10.58 -5.46 5.64
N THR A 12 -10.82 -4.28 5.08
CA THR A 12 -11.09 -4.07 3.66
C THR A 12 -9.92 -3.30 3.07
N VAL A 13 -9.36 -3.82 1.97
CA VAL A 13 -8.23 -3.23 1.27
C VAL A 13 -8.69 -2.78 -0.11
N VAL A 14 -8.49 -1.51 -0.44
CA VAL A 14 -8.69 -0.99 -1.79
C VAL A 14 -7.33 -0.62 -2.36
N ALA A 15 -6.88 -1.35 -3.38
CA ALA A 15 -5.56 -1.16 -3.96
C ALA A 15 -5.64 -0.83 -5.45
N GLY A 16 -4.67 -0.08 -5.96
CA GLY A 16 -4.52 0.11 -7.39
C GLY A 16 -3.43 1.10 -7.75
N SER A 17 -3.44 1.48 -9.02
CA SER A 17 -2.51 2.43 -9.62
C SER A 17 -3.25 3.59 -10.27
N GLN A 18 -2.60 4.75 -10.28
CA GLN A 18 -3.06 5.97 -10.96
C GLN A 18 -1.85 6.69 -11.59
N PRO A 19 -2.04 7.78 -12.36
CA PRO A 19 -0.91 8.58 -12.83
C PRO A 19 0.00 9.04 -11.68
N PRO A 20 1.31 9.30 -11.94
CA PRO A 20 2.23 9.79 -10.93
C PRO A 20 1.72 11.03 -10.20
N LEU A 21 2.05 11.15 -8.91
CA LEU A 21 1.63 12.26 -8.04
C LEU A 21 2.83 12.90 -7.35
N ALA A 22 2.80 14.22 -7.18
CA ALA A 22 3.73 14.91 -6.29
C ALA A 22 3.30 14.71 -4.83
N VAL A 23 4.19 14.18 -4.00
CA VAL A 23 3.96 13.97 -2.57
C VAL A 23 5.21 14.37 -1.82
N ASP A 24 5.07 15.28 -0.87
CA ASP A 24 6.16 15.66 0.01
C ASP A 24 6.18 14.76 1.25
N GLY A 25 7.39 14.43 1.71
CA GLY A 25 7.58 13.69 2.95
C GLY A 25 8.98 13.10 3.04
N ALA A 26 9.53 13.13 4.26
CA ALA A 26 10.86 12.68 4.55
C ALA A 26 10.89 11.86 5.85
N ASP A 27 11.92 11.05 6.02
CA ASP A 27 12.18 10.38 7.29
C ASP A 27 12.76 11.34 8.34
N ALA A 28 13.03 10.82 9.55
CA ALA A 28 13.58 11.61 10.64
C ALA A 28 14.96 12.23 10.35
N ALA A 29 15.68 11.71 9.36
CA ALA A 29 16.96 12.25 8.89
C ALA A 29 16.80 13.24 7.73
N GLY A 30 15.56 13.57 7.34
CA GLY A 30 15.27 14.48 6.22
C GLY A 30 15.44 13.85 4.85
N ARG A 31 15.59 12.52 4.74
CA ARG A 31 15.72 11.83 3.45
C ARG A 31 14.32 11.66 2.84
N PRO A 32 14.12 11.97 1.54
CA PRO A 32 12.82 11.81 0.89
C PRO A 32 12.32 10.37 0.96
N LEU A 33 11.05 10.20 1.35
CA LEU A 33 10.36 8.90 1.38
C LEU A 33 9.63 8.63 0.07
N PHE A 34 9.10 9.67 -0.56
CA PHE A 34 8.31 9.55 -1.78
C PHE A 34 9.21 9.78 -3.00
N ALA A 35 9.15 8.85 -3.95
CA ALA A 35 9.84 8.99 -5.23
C ALA A 35 9.22 10.15 -6.03
N SER A 36 10.04 10.85 -6.81
CA SER A 36 9.58 11.95 -7.66
C SER A 36 8.55 11.45 -8.69
N PRO A 37 7.51 12.24 -9.02
CA PRO A 37 6.64 11.94 -10.16
C PRO A 37 7.42 12.01 -11.49
N ASP A 38 8.51 12.77 -11.55
CA ASP A 38 9.32 12.89 -12.77
C ASP A 38 10.02 11.57 -13.09
N GLY A 39 9.66 10.99 -14.25
CA GLY A 39 10.18 9.70 -14.69
C GLY A 39 9.52 8.49 -14.01
N ALA A 40 8.52 8.69 -13.16
CA ALA A 40 7.67 7.62 -12.66
C ALA A 40 6.65 7.19 -13.72
N SER A 41 6.26 5.92 -13.70
CA SER A 41 5.26 5.37 -14.62
C SER A 41 3.85 5.44 -14.05
N LEU A 42 3.73 5.38 -12.72
CA LEU A 42 2.47 5.36 -11.99
C LEU A 42 2.69 5.66 -10.51
N PHE A 43 1.60 5.99 -9.83
CA PHE A 43 1.52 6.03 -8.37
C PHE A 43 0.73 4.81 -7.89
N LEU A 44 1.32 3.99 -7.01
CA LEU A 44 0.61 2.91 -6.32
C LEU A 44 -0.07 3.47 -5.07
N ALA A 45 -1.33 3.09 -4.86
CA ALA A 45 -2.10 3.49 -3.69
C ALA A 45 -2.82 2.29 -3.07
N VAL A 46 -2.83 2.25 -1.73
CA VAL A 46 -3.49 1.23 -0.93
C VAL A 46 -4.22 1.91 0.23
N ASP A 47 -5.54 1.79 0.25
CA ASP A 47 -6.41 2.24 1.33
C ASP A 47 -6.81 1.01 2.16
N VAL A 48 -6.44 0.98 3.44
CA VAL A 48 -6.70 -0.14 4.35
C VAL A 48 -7.59 0.34 5.47
N ARG A 49 -8.79 -0.23 5.56
CA ARG A 49 -9.79 0.18 6.54
C ARG A 49 -10.29 -0.99 7.37
N ALA A 50 -10.56 -0.72 8.64
CA ALA A 50 -11.15 -1.68 9.54
C ALA A 50 -12.61 -1.97 9.16
N GLN A 51 -12.98 -3.24 9.20
CA GLN A 51 -14.36 -3.68 9.00
C GLN A 51 -15.18 -3.49 10.27
N LYS A 52 -16.51 -3.49 10.11
CA LYS A 52 -17.41 -3.49 11.27
C LYS A 52 -17.13 -4.72 12.14
N GLY A 53 -16.85 -4.48 13.41
CA GLY A 53 -16.56 -5.55 14.37
C GLY A 53 -15.12 -6.07 14.34
N ALA A 54 -14.19 -5.36 13.68
CA ALA A 54 -12.76 -5.63 13.78
C ALA A 54 -12.33 -5.75 15.25
N LYS A 55 -11.52 -6.76 15.56
CA LYS A 55 -11.23 -7.15 16.96
C LYS A 55 -9.98 -6.47 17.53
N ASN A 56 -9.34 -5.62 16.73
CA ASN A 56 -8.06 -5.00 17.03
C ASN A 56 -8.18 -3.57 17.58
N GLY A 57 -9.39 -3.13 17.91
CA GLY A 57 -9.65 -1.82 18.54
C GLY A 57 -10.00 -0.69 17.57
N PHE A 58 -9.91 -0.90 16.26
CA PHE A 58 -10.31 0.07 15.26
C PHE A 58 -11.82 0.09 15.03
N GLY A 59 -12.39 1.28 14.91
CA GLY A 59 -13.78 1.50 14.54
C GLY A 59 -14.07 1.15 13.08
N ALA A 60 -15.34 0.90 12.77
CA ALA A 60 -15.75 0.53 11.41
C ALA A 60 -15.45 1.66 10.41
N GLY A 61 -14.72 1.33 9.34
CA GLY A 61 -14.36 2.27 8.27
C GLY A 61 -13.17 3.18 8.59
N GLU A 62 -12.59 3.07 9.78
CA GLU A 62 -11.38 3.79 10.14
C GLU A 62 -10.20 3.31 9.31
N PHE A 63 -9.35 4.26 8.90
CA PHE A 63 -8.06 3.94 8.32
C PHE A 63 -7.20 3.23 9.37
N VAL A 64 -6.47 2.20 8.95
CA VAL A 64 -5.57 1.45 9.83
C VAL A 64 -4.16 1.99 9.68
N PRO A 65 -3.64 2.76 10.67
CA PRO A 65 -2.32 3.35 10.60
C PRO A 65 -1.21 2.36 11.00
N TYR A 66 0.03 2.80 10.87
CA TYR A 66 1.25 2.08 11.29
C TYR A 66 1.46 0.70 10.63
N LEU A 67 0.77 0.38 9.55
CA LEU A 67 1.11 -0.77 8.71
C LEU A 67 2.48 -0.56 8.07
N SER A 68 3.25 -1.66 7.95
CA SER A 68 4.35 -1.71 7.00
C SER A 68 3.82 -2.29 5.71
N VAL A 69 3.96 -1.53 4.61
CA VAL A 69 3.39 -1.87 3.31
C VAL A 69 4.50 -1.80 2.28
N SER A 70 4.76 -2.92 1.61
CA SER A 70 5.77 -3.02 0.56
C SER A 70 5.17 -3.57 -0.72
N TYR A 71 5.81 -3.29 -1.86
CA TYR A 71 5.39 -3.81 -3.16
C TYR A 71 6.54 -4.53 -3.87
N ARG A 72 6.17 -5.47 -4.73
CA ARG A 72 7.03 -6.09 -5.75
C ARG A 72 6.31 -6.04 -7.09
N VAL A 73 7.07 -5.72 -8.13
CA VAL A 73 6.64 -5.69 -9.52
C VAL A 73 7.41 -6.77 -10.27
N ARG A 74 6.70 -7.63 -11.00
CA ARG A 74 7.29 -8.61 -11.91
C ARG A 74 6.72 -8.44 -13.30
N ARG A 75 7.54 -8.61 -14.33
CA ARG A 75 7.01 -8.68 -15.69
C ARG A 75 6.35 -10.04 -15.90
N GLN A 76 5.28 -10.10 -16.68
CA GLN A 76 4.61 -11.37 -17.00
C GLN A 76 5.39 -12.20 -18.02
N ASP A 77 6.23 -11.56 -18.83
CA ASP A 77 7.19 -12.22 -19.74
C ASP A 77 8.48 -12.67 -19.02
N GLY A 78 8.60 -12.41 -17.72
CA GLY A 78 9.67 -12.90 -16.86
C GLY A 78 10.51 -11.80 -16.22
N GLY A 79 11.05 -12.11 -15.04
CA GLY A 79 11.97 -11.23 -14.31
C GLY A 79 11.29 -10.26 -13.32
N ASP A 80 12.10 -9.83 -12.35
CA ASP A 80 11.73 -8.75 -11.43
C ASP A 80 11.87 -7.40 -12.12
N ALA A 81 10.91 -6.52 -11.89
CA ALA A 81 10.86 -5.18 -12.45
C ALA A 81 11.02 -4.08 -11.40
N GLY A 82 10.94 -4.42 -10.10
CA GLY A 82 11.18 -3.50 -9.01
C GLY A 82 10.53 -3.95 -7.70
N GLN A 83 10.95 -3.33 -6.62
CA GLN A 83 10.34 -3.47 -5.30
C GLN A 83 10.61 -2.20 -4.48
N GLY A 84 9.80 -1.97 -3.45
CA GLY A 84 9.99 -0.84 -2.54
C GLY A 84 8.86 -0.75 -1.52
N ASP A 85 8.83 0.36 -0.78
CA ASP A 85 7.85 0.61 0.27
C ASP A 85 6.77 1.60 -0.18
N LEU A 86 5.57 1.43 0.36
CA LEU A 86 4.47 2.38 0.27
C LEU A 86 4.34 3.09 1.62
N HIS A 87 4.47 4.40 1.61
CA HIS A 87 4.49 5.20 2.83
C HIS A 87 3.11 5.80 3.12
N PRO A 88 2.75 6.02 4.40
CA PRO A 88 1.49 6.67 4.75
C PRO A 88 1.49 8.11 4.26
N LEU A 89 0.39 8.53 3.67
CA LEU A 89 0.14 9.90 3.19
C LEU A 89 -1.33 10.25 3.38
N ILE A 90 -1.65 11.54 3.20
CA ILE A 90 -3.01 12.04 3.28
C ILE A 90 -3.38 12.81 2.01
N THR A 91 -4.60 12.63 1.53
CA THR A 91 -5.20 13.44 0.46
C THR A 91 -6.46 14.12 1.00
N ARG A 92 -7.11 14.93 0.16
CA ARG A 92 -8.45 15.49 0.48
C ARG A 92 -9.50 14.42 0.77
N ASP A 93 -9.33 13.22 0.22
CA ASP A 93 -10.27 12.10 0.36
C ASP A 93 -9.89 11.15 1.51
N GLY A 94 -8.82 11.46 2.25
CA GLY A 94 -8.38 10.71 3.44
C GLY A 94 -6.98 10.09 3.34
N MET A 95 -6.64 9.32 4.37
CA MET A 95 -5.33 8.67 4.50
C MET A 95 -5.21 7.41 3.64
N ARG A 96 -4.01 7.19 3.10
CA ARG A 96 -3.64 6.03 2.27
C ARG A 96 -2.16 5.69 2.44
N TYR A 97 -1.75 4.52 1.95
CA TYR A 97 -0.34 4.19 1.69
C TYR A 97 -0.06 4.34 0.20
N GLY A 98 1.09 4.88 -0.17
CA GLY A 98 1.44 4.97 -1.58
C GLY A 98 2.86 5.44 -1.87
N ASN A 99 3.26 5.27 -3.13
CA ASN A 99 4.51 5.79 -3.66
C ASN A 99 4.49 5.80 -5.20
N ASN A 100 5.34 6.64 -5.79
CA ASN A 100 5.61 6.58 -7.22
C ASN A 100 6.47 5.35 -7.56
N VAL A 101 6.18 4.73 -8.70
CA VAL A 101 6.88 3.55 -9.20
C VAL A 101 7.27 3.77 -10.65
N LYS A 102 8.54 3.48 -10.96
CA LYS A 102 9.07 3.46 -12.31
C LYS A 102 9.09 2.04 -12.85
N LEU A 103 8.47 1.83 -14.00
CA LEU A 103 8.53 0.56 -14.73
C LEU A 103 9.63 0.60 -15.79
N PRO A 104 10.28 -0.54 -16.10
CA PRO A 104 11.38 -0.60 -17.05
C PRO A 104 10.96 -0.36 -18.52
N GLY A 105 9.66 -0.32 -18.81
CA GLY A 105 9.14 -0.01 -20.13
C GLY A 105 7.73 -0.58 -20.36
N PRO A 106 7.23 -0.52 -21.61
CA PRO A 106 5.92 -1.07 -21.97
C PRO A 106 5.86 -2.58 -21.72
N GLY A 107 4.70 -3.09 -21.29
CA GLY A 107 4.51 -4.51 -21.01
C GLY A 107 3.37 -4.80 -20.04
N ALA A 108 3.18 -6.08 -19.74
CA ALA A 108 2.26 -6.54 -18.71
C ALA A 108 3.04 -6.92 -17.45
N TYR A 109 2.55 -6.46 -16.30
CA TYR A 109 3.20 -6.60 -15.00
C TYR A 109 2.23 -7.18 -13.99
N THR A 110 2.76 -8.00 -13.07
CA THR A 110 2.07 -8.38 -11.85
C THR A 110 2.59 -7.52 -10.71
N ILE A 111 1.68 -6.82 -10.03
CA ILE A 111 1.95 -6.07 -8.82
C ILE A 111 1.52 -6.93 -7.64
N THR A 112 2.39 -7.06 -6.65
CA THR A 112 2.07 -7.69 -5.36
C THR A 112 2.40 -6.71 -4.26
N VAL A 113 1.43 -6.40 -3.42
CA VAL A 113 1.61 -5.60 -2.21
C VAL A 113 1.53 -6.53 -1.00
N THR A 114 2.52 -6.45 -0.12
CA THR A 114 2.53 -7.14 1.18
C THR A 114 2.16 -6.14 2.26
N ILE A 115 1.19 -6.52 3.10
CA ILE A 115 0.69 -5.70 4.21
C ILE A 115 1.02 -6.44 5.51
N GLU A 116 1.87 -5.82 6.33
CA GLU A 116 2.27 -6.31 7.64
C GLU A 116 1.55 -5.51 8.76
N PRO A 117 1.20 -6.17 9.88
CA PRO A 117 0.44 -5.54 10.95
C PRO A 117 1.24 -4.45 11.69
N PRO A 118 0.54 -3.57 12.45
CA PRO A 118 1.17 -2.44 13.14
C PRO A 118 2.33 -2.79 14.09
N VAL A 119 2.31 -3.98 14.70
CA VAL A 119 3.39 -4.44 15.59
C VAL A 119 4.76 -4.49 14.92
N LYS A 120 4.82 -4.61 13.59
CA LYS A 120 6.06 -4.64 12.81
C LYS A 120 6.91 -3.37 13.01
N VAL A 121 6.26 -2.24 13.26
CA VAL A 121 6.89 -0.94 13.52
C VAL A 121 6.75 -0.50 14.99
N GLY A 122 6.46 -1.44 15.88
CA GLY A 122 6.39 -1.18 17.32
C GLY A 122 5.05 -0.62 17.82
N PHE A 123 3.98 -0.67 17.02
CA PHE A 123 2.66 -0.26 17.49
C PHE A 123 2.09 -1.29 18.49
N GLY A 124 2.05 -0.89 19.76
CA GLY A 124 1.58 -1.71 20.87
C GLY A 124 0.08 -1.98 20.83
N ARG A 125 -0.36 -2.97 21.61
CA ARG A 125 -1.78 -3.21 21.90
C ARG A 125 -1.94 -3.53 23.38
N HIS A 126 -3.07 -3.15 23.96
CA HIS A 126 -3.44 -3.60 25.30
C HIS A 126 -3.75 -5.10 25.29
N THR A 127 -3.45 -5.77 26.41
CA THR A 127 -3.60 -7.24 26.54
C THR A 127 -4.23 -7.68 27.85
N ASP A 128 -4.48 -6.74 28.75
CA ASP A 128 -5.25 -6.93 29.98
C ASP A 128 -6.74 -7.23 29.68
N LEU A 129 -7.45 -7.73 30.69
CA LEU A 129 -8.85 -8.15 30.54
C LEU A 129 -9.81 -6.97 30.33
N GLU A 130 -9.50 -5.80 30.87
CA GLU A 130 -10.43 -4.66 30.88
C GLU A 130 -10.42 -3.89 29.56
N THR A 131 -9.24 -3.73 28.96
CA THR A 131 -9.02 -2.86 27.81
C THR A 131 -8.31 -3.55 26.64
N GLY A 132 -8.01 -4.84 26.77
CA GLY A 132 -7.29 -5.60 25.77
C GLY A 132 -8.03 -5.74 24.45
N VAL A 133 -7.24 -5.76 23.36
CA VAL A 133 -7.73 -6.07 22.01
C VAL A 133 -7.10 -7.36 21.50
N SER A 134 -7.71 -7.97 20.48
CA SER A 134 -7.21 -9.22 19.90
C SER A 134 -5.81 -9.08 19.30
N ARG A 135 -5.13 -10.22 19.13
CA ARG A 135 -3.82 -10.27 18.46
C ARG A 135 -3.91 -9.72 17.05
N TRP A 136 -2.81 -9.13 16.60
CA TRP A 136 -2.64 -8.73 15.20
C TRP A 136 -2.68 -9.95 14.27
N TRP A 137 -3.15 -9.74 13.05
CA TRP A 137 -3.14 -10.74 11.97
C TRP A 137 -1.73 -11.03 11.47
N SER A 138 -1.56 -12.16 10.77
CA SER A 138 -0.31 -12.46 10.06
C SER A 138 -0.23 -11.64 8.77
N PRO A 139 0.98 -11.32 8.25
CA PRO A 139 1.13 -10.64 6.98
C PRO A 139 0.35 -11.31 5.85
N PHE A 140 -0.23 -10.51 4.97
CA PHE A 140 -0.95 -11.01 3.80
C PHE A 140 -0.63 -10.17 2.56
N GLN A 141 -1.01 -10.69 1.40
CA GLN A 141 -0.77 -10.04 0.12
C GLN A 141 -2.07 -9.71 -0.61
N VAL A 142 -2.01 -8.63 -1.39
CA VAL A 142 -2.97 -8.29 -2.45
C VAL A 142 -2.19 -8.08 -3.74
N GLY A 143 -2.77 -8.41 -4.89
CA GLY A 143 -2.06 -8.27 -6.15
C GLY A 143 -3.00 -8.20 -7.33
N TRP A 144 -2.52 -7.57 -8.41
CA TRP A 144 -3.28 -7.39 -9.63
C TRP A 144 -2.34 -7.34 -10.84
N THR A 145 -2.93 -7.47 -12.03
CA THR A 145 -2.20 -7.31 -13.30
C THR A 145 -2.36 -5.89 -13.82
N LEU A 146 -1.27 -5.31 -14.29
CA LEU A 146 -1.21 -3.98 -14.89
C LEU A 146 -0.67 -4.08 -16.32
N LYS A 147 -1.34 -3.43 -17.27
CA LYS A 147 -0.81 -3.23 -18.63
C LYS A 147 -0.25 -1.81 -18.73
N HIS A 148 1.06 -1.69 -18.93
CA HIS A 148 1.73 -0.42 -19.17
C HIS A 148 1.88 -0.20 -20.69
N PRO A 149 1.20 0.80 -21.27
CA PRO A 149 1.18 1.00 -22.71
C PRO A 149 2.54 1.50 -23.22
N ARG A 150 2.77 1.34 -24.53
CA ARG A 150 3.84 2.07 -25.20
C ARG A 150 3.44 3.55 -25.21
N ALA A 151 4.38 4.44 -24.88
CA ALA A 151 4.17 5.87 -25.07
C ALA A 151 3.69 6.08 -26.52
N ALA A 152 2.55 6.75 -26.69
CA ALA A 152 2.06 7.07 -28.02
C ALA A 152 3.13 7.94 -28.69
N GLY A 153 3.78 7.39 -29.73
CA GLY A 153 4.84 8.11 -30.43
C GLY A 153 4.28 9.44 -30.93
N SER A 154 4.91 10.54 -30.54
CA SER A 154 4.75 11.81 -31.22
C SER A 154 5.12 11.58 -32.69
N ARG A 155 4.12 11.63 -33.57
CA ARG A 155 4.34 11.81 -35.00
C ARG A 155 4.81 13.24 -35.24
#